data_AF-A0A3C2E2R6-F1
#
_entry.id   AF-A0A3C2E2R6-F1
#
_cell.length_a   1.000
_cell.length_b   1.000
_cell.length_c   1.000
_cell.angle_alpha   90.00
_cell.angle_beta   90.00
_cell.angle_gamma   90.00
#
_symmetry.space_group_name_H-M   'P 1'
#
loop_
_entity.id
_entity.type
_entity.pdbx_description
1 polymer ?
#
loop_
_entity_poly.entity_id
_entity_poly.type
_entity_poly.pdbx_seq_one_letter_code
_entity_poly.pdbx_strand_id
1 'polypeptide(L)'
;NAVVSAVPLLDMLRFDQLLAGASWVGEYGSPSNPDEGAFLQSISPYHNVDADGTYPEIYLYTSTADDRVHPGHARKFAHLLSESGHPFLYYENIEGGHSAAANLRELARRDAMLYVFLTQKLMDEDAPEGSAD
;
A
#
# COMPACT_ATOMS: atom_id res chain seq x y z
N ASN A 1 6.12 9.40 -12.97
CA ASN A 1 5.15 9.62 -11.86
C ASN A 1 5.33 8.48 -10.84
N ALA A 2 4.84 8.62 -9.60
CA ALA A 2 5.09 7.62 -8.56
C ALA A 2 3.97 7.60 -7.50
N VAL A 3 3.77 6.46 -6.85
CA VAL A 3 2.90 6.32 -5.66
C VAL A 3 3.66 5.61 -4.56
N VAL A 4 3.54 6.13 -3.35
CA VAL A 4 4.02 5.46 -2.12
C VAL A 4 2.81 5.23 -1.23
N SER A 5 2.63 4.00 -0.78
CA SER A 5 1.52 3.60 0.08
C SER A 5 2.08 2.94 1.35
N ALA A 6 2.01 3.70 2.44
CA ALA A 6 2.63 3.41 3.72
C ALA A 6 1.59 2.88 4.72
N VAL A 7 1.84 1.70 5.32
CA VAL A 7 0.99 1.03 6.32
C VAL A 7 -0.53 1.15 6.00
N PRO A 8 -0.95 0.70 4.80
CA PRO A 8 -2.16 1.23 4.20
C PRO A 8 -3.44 0.47 4.57
N LEU A 9 -4.56 1.19 4.58
CA LEU A 9 -5.92 0.66 4.66
C LEU A 9 -6.50 0.58 3.23
N LEU A 10 -6.58 -0.62 2.64
CA LEU A 10 -6.88 -0.78 1.19
C LEU A 10 -8.13 -1.59 0.89
N ASP A 11 -8.55 -2.46 1.81
CA ASP A 11 -9.74 -3.30 1.65
C ASP A 11 -10.83 -2.73 2.54
N MET A 12 -11.59 -1.80 1.98
CA MET A 12 -12.66 -1.10 2.69
C MET A 12 -13.89 -1.96 2.95
N LEU A 13 -13.97 -3.20 2.44
CA LEU A 13 -15.11 -4.10 2.70
C LEU A 13 -14.84 -5.06 3.87
N ARG A 14 -13.59 -5.10 4.36
CA ARG A 14 -13.20 -5.97 5.47
C ARG A 14 -12.33 -5.28 6.53
N PHE A 15 -12.11 -3.97 6.42
CA PHE A 15 -11.23 -3.26 7.34
C PHE A 15 -11.70 -3.41 8.79
N ASP A 16 -13.02 -3.38 9.02
CA ASP A 16 -13.65 -3.47 10.34
C ASP A 16 -13.46 -4.82 11.04
N GLN A 17 -13.06 -5.86 10.29
CA GLN A 17 -12.83 -7.22 10.80
C GLN A 17 -11.37 -7.47 11.21
N LEU A 18 -10.48 -6.49 11.03
CA LEU A 18 -9.05 -6.65 11.22
C LEU A 18 -8.51 -5.66 12.26
N LEU A 19 -7.93 -6.19 13.35
CA LEU A 19 -7.24 -5.43 14.41
C LEU A 19 -8.07 -4.22 14.89
N ALA A 20 -7.49 -3.01 14.87
CA ALA A 20 -8.16 -1.79 15.32
C ALA A 20 -9.26 -1.29 14.36
N GLY A 21 -9.46 -1.94 13.21
CA GLY A 21 -10.32 -1.43 12.15
C GLY A 21 -11.78 -1.21 12.55
N ALA A 22 -12.33 -2.02 13.47
CA ALA A 22 -13.67 -1.81 14.01
C ALA A 22 -13.86 -0.41 14.63
N SER A 23 -12.79 0.18 15.18
CA SER A 23 -12.84 1.52 15.78
C SER A 23 -13.00 2.65 14.75
N TRP A 24 -12.78 2.40 13.46
CA TRP A 24 -12.88 3.40 12.39
C TRP A 24 -14.23 3.39 11.68
N VAL A 25 -15.15 2.51 12.07
CA VAL A 25 -16.52 2.46 11.53
C VAL A 25 -17.26 3.79 11.73
N GLY A 26 -16.99 4.49 12.83
CA GLY A 26 -17.59 5.82 13.07
C GLY A 26 -17.17 6.90 12.07
N GLU A 27 -16.03 6.71 11.38
CA GLU A 27 -15.51 7.62 10.36
C GLU A 27 -15.85 7.15 8.94
N TYR A 28 -15.57 5.87 8.64
CA TYR A 28 -15.72 5.34 7.28
C TYR A 28 -17.14 4.81 6.97
N GLY A 29 -17.91 4.47 8.01
CA GLY A 29 -19.11 3.65 7.87
C GLY A 29 -18.83 2.16 8.02
N SER A 30 -19.90 1.38 8.15
CA SER A 30 -19.89 -0.06 8.30
C SER A 30 -20.03 -0.76 6.94
N PRO A 31 -19.10 -1.66 6.59
CA PRO A 31 -19.25 -2.53 5.41
C PRO A 31 -20.51 -3.41 5.45
N SER A 32 -21.07 -3.66 6.65
CA SER A 32 -22.27 -4.47 6.83
C SER A 32 -23.58 -3.70 6.61
N ASN A 33 -23.54 -2.36 6.64
CA ASN A 33 -24.67 -1.53 6.25
C ASN A 33 -24.71 -1.48 4.70
N PRO A 34 -25.83 -1.80 4.03
CA PRO A 34 -25.89 -1.83 2.57
C PRO A 34 -25.52 -0.50 1.88
N ASP A 35 -25.98 0.63 2.41
CA ASP A 35 -25.77 1.94 1.78
C ASP A 35 -24.31 2.41 1.97
N GLU A 36 -23.80 2.27 3.20
CA GLU A 36 -22.41 2.61 3.52
C GLU A 36 -21.43 1.63 2.85
N GLY A 37 -21.76 0.34 2.82
CA GLY A 37 -20.99 -0.70 2.13
C GLY A 37 -20.89 -0.46 0.63
N ALA A 38 -21.97 -0.01 -0.02
CA ALA A 38 -21.94 0.37 -1.43
C ALA A 38 -21.01 1.57 -1.68
N PHE A 39 -21.06 2.58 -0.80
CA PHE A 39 -20.11 3.70 -0.87
C PHE A 39 -18.67 3.24 -0.65
N LEU A 40 -18.41 2.43 0.39
CA LEU A 40 -17.09 1.87 0.70
C LEU A 40 -16.53 1.06 -0.47
N GLN A 41 -17.37 0.25 -1.14
CA GLN A 41 -16.97 -0.48 -2.33
C GLN A 41 -16.51 0.47 -3.46
N SER A 42 -17.24 1.57 -3.67
CA SER A 42 -16.92 2.54 -4.73
C SER A 42 -15.58 3.26 -4.53
N ILE A 43 -15.09 3.34 -3.29
CA ILE A 43 -13.80 3.99 -2.96
C ILE A 43 -12.69 3.01 -2.62
N SER A 44 -13.00 1.71 -2.47
CA SER A 44 -12.06 0.70 -1.98
C SER A 44 -10.92 0.46 -2.98
N PRO A 45 -9.66 0.80 -2.67
CA PRO A 45 -8.56 0.59 -3.62
C PRO A 45 -8.46 -0.87 -4.07
N TYR A 46 -8.62 -1.82 -3.15
CA TYR A 46 -8.55 -3.25 -3.45
C TYR A 46 -9.60 -3.74 -4.46
N HIS A 47 -10.77 -3.10 -4.52
CA HIS A 47 -11.86 -3.52 -5.41
C HIS A 47 -11.94 -2.72 -6.71
N ASN A 48 -11.12 -1.67 -6.87
CA ASN A 48 -11.17 -0.75 -8.01
C ASN A 48 -9.87 -0.72 -8.82
N VAL A 49 -9.01 -1.74 -8.69
CA VAL A 49 -7.89 -1.93 -9.62
C VAL A 49 -8.44 -2.43 -10.95
N ASP A 50 -8.20 -1.69 -12.02
CA ASP A 50 -8.48 -2.09 -13.39
C ASP A 50 -7.28 -2.88 -13.95
N ALA A 51 -7.50 -4.10 -14.42
CA ALA A 51 -6.43 -4.92 -14.98
C ALA A 51 -5.83 -4.30 -16.26
N ASP A 52 -6.64 -3.58 -17.04
CA ASP A 52 -6.22 -2.91 -18.27
C ASP A 52 -5.77 -1.45 -18.02
N GLY A 53 -5.86 -1.00 -16.76
CA GLY A 53 -5.51 0.35 -16.35
C GLY A 53 -4.01 0.62 -16.43
N THR A 54 -3.62 1.85 -16.80
CA THR A 54 -2.21 2.27 -16.72
C THR A 54 -1.97 3.03 -15.43
N TYR A 55 -1.18 2.46 -14.53
CA TYR A 55 -0.85 3.05 -13.23
C TYR A 55 0.63 3.41 -13.11
N PRO A 56 0.98 4.44 -12.32
CA PRO A 56 2.35 4.58 -11.82
C PRO A 56 2.75 3.34 -11.03
N GLU A 57 4.02 2.94 -11.12
CA GLU A 57 4.56 1.93 -10.20
C GLU A 57 4.37 2.40 -8.76
N ILE A 58 3.87 1.49 -7.92
CA ILE A 58 3.58 1.76 -6.51
C ILE A 58 4.63 1.11 -5.62
N TYR A 59 5.13 1.86 -4.64
CA TYR A 59 5.89 1.32 -3.53
C TYR A 59 4.99 1.14 -2.30
N LEU A 60 4.68 -0.11 -1.98
CA LEU A 60 3.94 -0.53 -0.79
C LEU A 60 4.92 -0.85 0.33
N TYR A 61 4.71 -0.28 1.52
CA TYR A 61 5.42 -0.78 2.69
C TYR A 61 4.55 -0.89 3.94
N THR A 62 4.86 -1.88 4.78
CA THR A 62 4.13 -2.20 6.02
C THR A 62 5.06 -2.81 7.09
N SER A 63 4.53 -3.12 8.27
CA SER A 63 5.18 -4.00 9.26
C SER A 63 4.32 -5.22 9.58
N THR A 64 4.96 -6.37 9.77
CA THR A 64 4.32 -7.60 10.26
C THR A 64 3.75 -7.43 11.66
N ALA A 65 4.40 -6.60 12.49
CA ALA A 65 4.02 -6.34 13.87
C ALA A 65 3.08 -5.13 14.01
N ASP A 66 2.56 -4.56 12.92
CA ASP A 66 1.54 -3.51 12.98
C ASP A 66 0.26 -4.07 13.62
N ASP A 67 -0.02 -3.62 14.84
CA ASP A 67 -1.18 -3.99 15.64
C ASP A 67 -2.38 -3.04 15.42
N ARG A 68 -2.21 -2.03 14.57
CA ARG A 68 -3.22 -1.01 14.27
C ARG A 68 -3.86 -1.27 12.92
N VAL A 69 -3.09 -1.13 11.83
CA VAL A 69 -3.54 -1.47 10.47
C VAL A 69 -2.97 -2.82 10.09
N HIS A 70 -3.83 -3.81 9.88
CA HIS A 70 -3.34 -5.16 9.61
C HIS A 70 -2.54 -5.19 8.28
N PRO A 71 -1.31 -5.76 8.25
CA PRO A 71 -0.50 -5.86 7.03
C PRO A 71 -1.17 -6.65 5.88
N GLY A 72 -2.29 -7.33 6.16
CA GLY A 72 -3.09 -8.05 5.18
C GLY A 72 -3.66 -7.14 4.09
N HIS A 73 -3.83 -5.84 4.35
CA HIS A 73 -4.20 -4.87 3.31
C HIS A 73 -3.11 -4.76 2.25
N ALA A 74 -1.87 -4.50 2.65
CA ALA A 74 -0.74 -4.39 1.73
C ALA A 74 -0.43 -5.72 1.03
N ARG A 75 -0.46 -6.85 1.77
CA ARG A 75 -0.20 -8.18 1.20
C ARG A 75 -1.20 -8.58 0.12
N LYS A 76 -2.51 -8.40 0.37
CA LYS A 76 -3.55 -8.73 -0.62
C LYS A 76 -3.46 -7.81 -1.83
N PHE A 77 -3.19 -6.51 -1.63
CA PHE A 77 -3.05 -5.57 -2.73
C PHE A 77 -1.81 -5.89 -3.59
N ALA A 78 -0.67 -6.21 -2.98
CA ALA A 78 0.52 -6.66 -3.69
C ALA A 78 0.25 -7.93 -4.52
N HIS A 79 -0.48 -8.90 -3.97
CA HIS A 79 -0.90 -10.08 -4.72
C HIS A 79 -1.81 -9.72 -5.91
N LEU A 80 -2.81 -8.86 -5.71
CA LEU A 80 -3.69 -8.38 -6.77
C LEU A 80 -2.91 -7.69 -7.91
N LEU A 81 -1.96 -6.82 -7.59
CA LEU A 81 -1.11 -6.16 -8.59
C LEU A 81 -0.26 -7.17 -9.36
N SER A 82 0.31 -8.16 -8.66
CA SER A 82 1.05 -9.26 -9.29
C SER A 82 0.18 -10.05 -10.27
N GLU A 83 -1.04 -10.43 -9.88
CA GLU A 83 -1.96 -11.19 -10.75
C GLU A 83 -2.44 -10.35 -11.94
N SER A 84 -2.55 -9.03 -11.77
CA SER A 84 -2.97 -8.09 -12.81
C SER A 84 -1.82 -7.63 -13.72
N GLY A 85 -0.58 -8.04 -13.43
CA GLY A 85 0.60 -7.62 -14.20
C GLY A 85 1.05 -6.17 -13.98
N HIS A 86 0.54 -5.50 -12.93
CA HIS A 86 0.92 -4.13 -12.61
C HIS A 86 2.26 -4.09 -11.87
N PRO A 87 3.21 -3.20 -12.24
CA PRO A 87 4.49 -3.10 -11.56
C PRO A 87 4.32 -2.54 -10.14
N PHE A 88 5.02 -3.14 -9.18
CA PHE A 88 5.02 -2.70 -7.79
C PHE A 88 6.31 -3.09 -7.07
N LEU A 89 6.63 -2.32 -6.03
CA LEU A 89 7.59 -2.69 -5.01
C LEU A 89 6.86 -2.97 -3.69
N TYR A 90 7.32 -3.97 -2.96
CA TYR A 90 6.79 -4.34 -1.65
C TYR A 90 7.91 -4.47 -0.63
N TYR A 91 7.78 -3.76 0.49
CA TYR A 91 8.67 -3.92 1.63
C TYR A 91 7.88 -4.14 2.92
N GLU A 92 8.17 -5.25 3.59
CA GLU A 92 7.58 -5.55 4.89
C GLU A 92 8.67 -5.70 5.93
N ASN A 93 8.63 -4.82 6.92
CA ASN A 93 9.49 -4.93 8.09
C ASN A 93 8.91 -5.97 9.05
N ILE A 94 9.73 -6.88 9.57
CA ILE A 94 9.25 -7.94 10.48
C ILE A 94 8.95 -7.35 11.86
N GLU A 95 9.76 -6.40 12.30
CA GLU A 95 9.63 -5.72 13.59
C GLU A 95 8.92 -4.35 13.45
N GLY A 96 8.70 -3.72 14.60
CA GLY A 96 8.11 -2.39 14.72
C GLY A 96 6.63 -2.46 15.05
N GLY A 97 5.88 -1.56 14.43
CA GLY A 97 4.43 -1.44 14.57
C GLY A 97 3.94 -0.51 13.46
N HIS A 98 2.94 0.30 13.75
CA HIS A 98 2.33 1.16 12.74
C HIS A 98 3.27 2.22 12.10
N SER A 99 4.42 2.52 12.71
CA SER A 99 5.43 3.40 12.09
C SER A 99 6.30 2.68 11.03
N ALA A 100 6.11 1.36 10.85
CA ALA A 100 6.93 0.47 10.03
C ALA A 100 8.43 0.42 10.39
N ALA A 101 8.78 0.77 11.63
CA ALA A 101 10.14 0.71 12.17
C ALA A 101 10.12 0.51 13.70
N ALA A 102 11.04 -0.32 14.20
CA ALA A 102 11.25 -0.57 15.63
C ALA A 102 12.34 0.32 16.25
N ASN A 103 13.30 0.76 15.43
CA ASN A 103 14.49 1.48 15.88
C ASN A 103 15.00 2.46 14.80
N LEU A 104 15.99 3.28 15.15
CA LEU A 104 16.54 4.30 14.24
C LEU A 104 17.17 3.72 12.97
N ARG A 105 17.70 2.49 13.02
CA ARG A 105 18.32 1.84 11.86
C ARG A 105 17.25 1.45 10.84
N GLU A 106 16.14 0.89 11.30
CA GLU A 106 15.00 0.56 10.44
C GLU A 106 14.31 1.80 9.89
N LEU A 107 14.16 2.84 10.71
CA LEU A 107 13.65 4.14 10.26
C LEU A 107 14.51 4.71 9.13
N ALA A 108 15.83 4.75 9.32
CA ALA A 108 16.76 5.22 8.31
C ALA A 108 16.71 4.37 7.02
N ARG A 109 16.55 3.04 7.14
CA ARG A 109 16.39 2.15 5.99
C ARG A 109 15.10 2.44 5.23
N ARG A 110 13.96 2.54 5.92
CA ARG A 110 12.65 2.85 5.33
C ARG A 110 12.71 4.17 4.56
N ASP A 111 13.27 5.20 5.19
CA ASP A 111 13.37 6.53 4.58
C ASP A 111 14.33 6.50 3.38
N ALA A 112 15.47 5.82 3.49
CA ALA A 112 16.38 5.66 2.35
C ALA A 112 15.69 4.97 1.16
N MET A 113 14.93 3.90 1.40
CA MET A 113 14.16 3.21 0.34
C MET A 113 13.10 4.12 -0.28
N LEU A 114 12.37 4.88 0.55
CA LEU A 114 11.39 5.86 0.10
C LEU A 114 12.02 6.93 -0.82
N TYR A 115 13.10 7.56 -0.36
CA TYR A 115 13.76 8.61 -1.13
C TYR A 115 14.39 8.08 -2.42
N VAL A 116 15.05 6.91 -2.37
CA VAL A 116 15.62 6.29 -3.58
C VAL A 116 14.54 6.01 -4.62
N PHE A 117 13.42 5.40 -4.21
CA PHE A 117 12.30 5.13 -5.11
C PHE A 117 11.76 6.41 -5.75
N LEU A 118 11.51 7.45 -4.95
CA LEU A 118 10.97 8.71 -5.46
C LEU A 118 11.95 9.42 -6.40
N THR A 119 13.25 9.46 -6.07
CA THR A 119 14.28 10.04 -6.95
C THR A 119 14.32 9.29 -8.28
N GLN A 120 14.35 7.95 -8.25
CA GLN A 120 14.36 7.13 -9.47
C GLN A 120 13.13 7.33 -10.35
N LYS A 121 11.96 7.59 -9.76
CA LYS A 121 10.69 7.74 -10.51
C LYS A 121 10.34 9.16 -10.94
N LEU A 122 10.97 10.16 -10.34
CA LEU A 122 10.58 11.56 -10.51
C LEU A 122 11.72 12.48 -10.93
N MET A 123 12.98 12.08 -10.75
CA MET A 123 14.14 12.94 -10.98
C MET A 123 15.14 12.35 -11.97
N ASP A 124 15.31 11.03 -11.99
CA ASP A 124 16.13 10.39 -13.03
C ASP A 124 15.47 10.68 -14.38
N GLU A 125 16.20 11.33 -15.28
CA GLU A 125 15.76 11.48 -16.68
C GLU A 125 15.69 10.08 -17.29
N ASP A 126 14.70 9.84 -18.16
CA ASP A 126 14.58 8.59 -18.92
C ASP A 126 15.94 8.28 -19.56
N ALA A 127 16.71 7.39 -18.94
CA ALA A 127 17.94 6.91 -19.53
C ALA A 127 17.53 6.31 -20.87
N PRO A 128 18.12 6.75 -22.00
CA PRO A 128 17.70 6.27 -23.31
C PRO A 128 17.78 4.74 -23.30
N GLU A 129 16.67 4.08 -23.64
CA GLU A 129 16.64 2.64 -23.85
C GLU A 129 17.70 2.29 -24.91
N GLY A 130 18.83 1.72 -24.49
CA GLY A 130 19.82 1.14 -25.40
C GLY A 130 21.25 1.66 -25.36
N SER A 131 21.82 2.02 -24.21
CA SER A 131 23.30 2.11 -24.09
C SER A 131 23.84 1.16 -23.03
N ALA A 132 23.71 -0.13 -23.29
CA ALA A 132 24.62 -1.15 -22.76
C ALA A 132 25.18 -1.91 -23.96
N ASP A 133 26.30 -1.39 -24.50
CA ASP A 133 27.24 -2.11 -25.35
C ASP A 133 28.59 -2.11 -24.63
#